data_AF-A0A818K0F2-F1
#
_entry.id   AF-A0A818K0F2-F1
#
_cell.length_a   1.000
_cell.length_b   1.000
_cell.length_c   1.000
_cell.angle_alpha   90.00
_cell.angle_beta   90.00
_cell.angle_gamma   90.00
#
_symmetry.space_group_name_H-M   'P 1'
#
loop_
_entity.id
_entity.type
_entity.pdbx_description
1 polymer ?
#
loop_
_entity_poly.entity_id
_entity_poly.type
_entity_poly.pdbx_seq_one_letter_code
_entity_poly.pdbx_strand_id
1 'polypeptide(L)' 'MLLLCSRLDGHRLLQLYEICMINRESMYQSLKSELANVHHRTLTISDYVTFLHEIQRYIALMHTISQPASSSLPSSTAC' A
#
# COMPACT_ATOMS: atom_id res chain seq x y z
N MET A 1 -5.70 -0.14 -12.94
CA MET A 1 -5.74 0.23 -11.50
C MET A 1 -6.73 -0.73 -10.84
N LEU A 2 -6.26 -1.69 -10.02
CA LEU A 2 -7.09 -2.81 -9.53
C LEU A 2 -8.20 -2.31 -8.58
N LEU A 3 -9.45 -2.60 -8.95
CA LEU A 3 -10.70 -2.30 -8.21
C LEU A 3 -10.76 -2.82 -6.77
N LEU A 4 -9.78 -3.63 -6.35
CA LEU A 4 -9.66 -4.16 -4.99
C LEU A 4 -9.33 -3.05 -3.97
N CYS A 5 -8.59 -2.01 -4.37
CA CYS A 5 -8.17 -0.95 -3.46
C CYS A 5 -9.31 0.01 -3.05
N SER A 6 -10.34 0.16 -3.87
CA SER A 6 -11.47 1.06 -3.61
C SER A 6 -12.47 0.56 -2.55
N ARG A 7 -12.35 -0.69 -2.09
CA ARG A 7 -13.24 -1.32 -1.12
C ARG A 7 -12.58 -1.64 0.22
N LEU A 8 -11.28 -1.41 0.36
CA LEU A 8 -10.53 -1.73 1.57
C LEU A 8 -10.30 -0.46 2.38
N ASP A 9 -10.72 -0.47 3.65
CA ASP A 9 -10.37 0.59 4.61
C ASP A 9 -8.84 0.73 4.71
N GLY A 10 -8.33 1.96 4.89
CA GLY A 10 -6.89 2.23 4.89
C GLY A 10 -6.07 1.36 5.85
N HIS A 11 -6.65 0.97 6.99
CA HIS A 11 -6.06 0.02 7.94
C HIS A 11 -5.93 -1.40 7.38
N ARG A 12 -6.94 -1.91 6.69
CA ARG A 12 -6.91 -3.24 6.07
C ARG A 12 -5.90 -3.29 4.93
N LEU A 13 -5.78 -2.19 4.19
CA LEU A 13 -4.78 -2.06 3.14
C LEU A 13 -3.35 -2.04 3.70
N LEU A 14 -3.12 -1.34 4.82
CA LEU A 14 -1.85 -1.34 5.54
C LEU A 14 -1.49 -2.74 6.05
N GLN A 15 -2.42 -3.42 6.71
CA GLN A 15 -2.21 -4.78 7.21
C GLN A 15 -1.90 -5.77 6.08
N LEU A 16 -2.61 -5.64 4.95
CA LEU A 16 -2.34 -6.45 3.76
C LEU A 16 -0.95 -6.19 3.20
N TYR A 17 -0.52 -4.93 3.14
CA TYR A 17 0.81 -4.54 2.71
C TYR A 17 1.89 -5.13 3.62
N GLU A 18 1.74 -5.03 4.94
CA GLU A 18 2.67 -5.60 5.91
C GLU A 18 2.81 -7.13 5.73
N ILE A 19 1.69 -7.83 5.56
CA ILE A 19 1.69 -9.28 5.26
C ILE A 19 2.42 -9.57 3.94
N CYS A 20 2.18 -8.78 2.90
CA CYS A 20 2.89 -8.91 1.63
C CYS A 20 4.39 -8.70 1.78
N MET A 21 4.81 -7.78 2.65
CA MET A 21 6.22 -7.47 2.90
C MET A 21 6.94 -8.57 3.69
N ILE A 22 6.24 -9.25 4.62
CA ILE A 22 6.83 -10.33 5.43
C ILE A 22 7.22 -11.53 4.57
N ASN A 23 6.37 -11.94 3.63
CA ASN A 23 6.59 -13.13 2.79
C ASN A 23 6.44 -12.81 1.30
N ARG A 24 7.22 -11.83 0.81
CA ARG A 24 7.16 -11.33 -0.57
C ARG A 24 7.20 -12.41 -1.64
N GLU A 25 8.11 -13.37 -1.52
CA GLU A 25 8.28 -14.42 -2.52
C GLU A 25 7.08 -15.36 -2.55
N SER A 26 6.66 -15.85 -1.38
CA SER A 26 5.50 -16.75 -1.27
C SER A 26 4.22 -16.07 -1.76
N MET A 27 4.00 -14.80 -1.38
CA MET A 27 2.86 -14.02 -1.85
C MET A 27 2.87 -13.80 -3.36
N TYR A 28 4.04 -13.50 -3.95
CA TYR A 28 4.17 -13.40 -5.40
C TYR A 28 3.80 -14.72 -6.10
N GLN A 29 4.30 -15.85 -5.61
CA GLN A 29 3.99 -17.16 -6.20
C GLN A 29 2.50 -17.51 -6.05
N SER A 30 1.90 -17.27 -4.89
CA SER A 30 0.47 -17.47 -4.67
C SER A 30 -0.37 -16.59 -5.60
N LEU A 31 -0.08 -15.29 -5.68
CA LEU A 31 -0.80 -14.38 -6.56
C LEU A 31 -0.63 -14.73 -8.04
N LYS A 32 0.58 -15.11 -8.44
CA LYS A 32 0.88 -15.57 -9.81
C LYS A 32 0.07 -16.84 -10.14
N SER A 33 0.01 -17.80 -9.23
CA SER A 33 -0.76 -19.04 -9.39
C SER A 33 -2.26 -18.75 -9.50
N GLU A 34 -2.81 -17.93 -8.61
CA GLU A 34 -4.22 -17.53 -8.63
C GLU A 34 -4.59 -16.78 -9.92
N LEU A 35 -3.77 -15.82 -10.36
CA LEU A 35 -4.00 -15.09 -11.60
C LEU A 35 -3.94 -15.99 -12.83
N ALA A 36 -3.03 -16.97 -12.84
CA ALA A 36 -2.93 -17.95 -13.91
C ALA A 36 -4.15 -18.88 -13.94
N ASN A 37 -4.63 -19.30 -12.77
CA ASN A 37 -5.73 -20.27 -12.62
C ASN A 37 -7.11 -19.63 -12.87
N VAL A 38 -7.36 -18.44 -12.32
CA VAL A 38 -8.69 -17.80 -12.35
C VAL A 38 -8.87 -16.91 -13.57
N HIS A 39 -7.81 -16.21 -13.99
CA HIS A 39 -7.90 -15.17 -15.01
C HIS A 39 -7.11 -15.49 -16.28
N HIS A 40 -6.41 -16.63 -16.32
CA HIS A 40 -5.48 -16.98 -17.41
C HIS A 40 -4.48 -15.86 -17.73
N ARG A 41 -4.06 -15.11 -16.71
CA ARG A 41 -3.10 -14.01 -16.83
C ARG A 41 -1.80 -14.36 -16.13
N THR A 42 -0.69 -13.99 -16.74
CA THR A 42 0.62 -14.09 -16.11
C THR A 42 0.90 -12.82 -15.31
N LEU A 43 1.16 -12.98 -14.02
CA LEU A 43 1.73 -11.91 -13.21
C LEU A 43 3.24 -11.88 -13.43
N THR A 44 3.76 -10.77 -13.95
CA THR A 44 5.21 -10.58 -14.06
C THR A 44 5.79 -10.05 -12.74
N ILE A 45 7.09 -10.25 -12.53
CA ILE A 45 7.80 -9.68 -11.38
C ILE A 45 7.69 -8.14 -11.40
N SER A 46 7.79 -7.54 -12.58
CA SER A 46 7.68 -6.09 -12.74
C SER A 46 6.32 -5.56 -12.27
N ASP A 47 5.23 -6.20 -12.70
CA ASP A 47 3.87 -5.80 -12.31
C ASP A 47 3.67 -5.92 -10.79
N TYR A 48 4.22 -6.98 -10.19
CA TYR A 48 4.16 -7.18 -8.75
C TYR A 48 4.92 -6.11 -7.97
N VAL A 49 6.12 -5.72 -8.43
CA VAL A 49 6.90 -4.64 -7.81
C VAL A 49 6.17 -3.30 -7.95
N THR A 50 5.63 -2.99 -9.13
CA THR A 50 4.83 -1.78 -9.35
C THR A 50 3.61 -1.73 -8.43
N PHE A 51 2.92 -2.87 -8.26
CA PHE A 51 1.79 -2.98 -7.34
C PHE A 51 2.18 -2.66 -5.89
N LEU A 52 3.30 -3.21 -5.39
CA LEU A 52 3.78 -2.93 -4.05
C LEU A 52 4.11 -1.44 -3.86
N HIS A 53 4.75 -0.81 -4.86
CA HIS A 53 5.07 0.62 -4.82
C HIS A 53 3.81 1.49 -4.77
N GLU A 54 2.79 1.18 -5.57
CA GLU A 54 1.53 1.95 -5.56
C GLU A 54 0.79 1.82 -4.22
N ILE A 55 0.77 0.63 -3.61
CA ILE A 55 0.18 0.45 -2.29
C ILE A 55 0.93 1.27 -1.23
N GLN A 56 2.26 1.23 -1.25
CA GLN A 56 3.07 2.01 -0.32
C GLN A 56 2.79 3.52 -0.47
N ARG A 57 2.67 4.00 -1.71
CA ARG A 57 2.34 5.40 -1.99
C ARG A 57 0.96 5.79 -1.47
N TYR A 58 -0.03 4.91 -1.62
CA TYR A 58 -1.38 5.14 -1.13
C TYR A 58 -1.44 5.17 0.40
N ILE A 59 -0.72 4.27 1.08
CA ILE A 59 -0.57 4.26 2.54
C ILE A 59 0.04 5.57 3.05
N ALA A 60 1.15 6.02 2.43
CA ALA A 60 1.83 7.26 2.81
C ALA A 60 0.91 8.48 2.67
N LEU A 61 0.11 8.53 1.60
CA LEU A 61 -0.86 9.59 1.36
C LEU A 61 -1.99 9.59 2.39
N MET A 62 -2.50 8.42 2.78
CA MET A 62 -3.52 8.32 3.83
C MET A 62 -2.99 8.78 5.20
N HIS A 63 -1.74 8.43 5.54
CA HIS A 63 -1.13 8.87 6.79
C HIS A 63 -0.94 10.40 6.85
N THR A 64 -0.67 11.02 5.68
CA THR A 64 -0.55 12.48 5.57
C THR A 64 -1.90 13.19 5.74
N ILE A 65 -3.00 12.57 5.32
CA ILE A 65 -4.36 13.13 5.46
C ILE A 65 -4.89 12.97 6.90
N SER A 66 -4.48 11.92 7.62
CA SER A 66 -4.88 11.69 9.02
C SER A 66 -4.07 12.48 10.06
N GLN A 67 -2.99 13.16 9.67
CA GLN A 67 -2.32 14.15 10.53
C GLN A 67 -2.82 15.56 10.18
N PRO A 68 -3.77 16.15 10.94
CA PRO A 68 -3.89 17.60 10.90
C PRO A 68 -2.55 18.18 11.34
N ALA A 69 -2.06 19.14 10.57
CA ALA A 69 -0.89 19.93 10.92
C ALA A 69 -1.06 20.45 12.36
N SER A 70 -0.40 19.81 13.31
CA SER A 70 -0.06 20.43 14.58
C SER A 70 0.94 21.52 14.23
N SER A 71 0.39 22.67 13.85
CA SER A 71 1.09 23.92 13.66
C SER A 71 1.91 24.17 14.93
N SER A 72 3.21 23.89 14.84
CA SER A 72 4.19 24.45 15.74
C SER A 72 4.12 25.96 15.55
N LEU A 73 3.53 26.67 16.51
CA LEU A 73 3.78 28.10 16.66
C LEU A 73 5.22 28.24 17.19
N PRO A 74 6.14 28.93 16.47
CA PRO A 74 7.31 29.48 17.11
C PRO A 74 6.92 30.83 17.72
N SER A 75 6.58 30.86 19.01
CA SER A 75 6.57 32.13 19.76
C SER A 75 7.90 32.27 20.48
N SER A 76 8.87 32.77 19.71
CA SER A 76 10.06 33.43 20.24
C SER A 76 9.72 34.92 20.43
N THR A 77 10.29 35.54 21.48
CA THR A 77 10.30 36.99 21.82
C THR A 77 8.96 37.61 22.27
N ALA A 78 8.85 38.51 23.26
CA ALA A 78 9.81 39.26 24.10
C ALA A 78 9.06 39.90 25.29
N CYS A 79 9.84 40.34 26.30
CA CYS A 79 9.53 41.20 27.45
C CYS A 79 8.90 40.53 28.70
#